data_AF-A0A212LZM0-F1
#
_entry.id   AF-A0A212LZM0-F1
#
_cell.length_a   1.000
_cell.length_b   1.000
_cell.length_c   1.000
_cell.angle_alpha   90.00
_cell.angle_beta   90.00
_cell.angle_gamma   90.00
#
_symmetry.space_group_name_H-M   'P 1'
#
loop_
_entity.id
_entity.type
_entity.pdbx_description
1 polymer ?
#
loop_
_entity_poly.entity_id
_entity_poly.type
_entity_poly.pdbx_seq_one_letter_code
_entity_poly.pdbx_strand_id
1 'polypeptide(L)'
;MGRGCNCIRLGISGGSLVGGIGTGVKTAEEAAAAARAAAAAKAAEEANKAIRIGENVENHLVKVEGYSQKYGVSGGHNLDEFMKTVNEKSIKIVQETPHYDIPGIAQIEYQVPSLDRALQPTGEYKATIFKKTVYDSSIISDAKMAEWGKQAAAEAMNAGRINGTTWEGYAQNGLKFVGYLDENGAVKNFYPTLSK
;
A
#
# COMPACT_ATOMS: atom_id res chain seq x y z
N MET A 1 23.63 8.95 72.08
CA MET A 1 24.85 8.32 72.63
C MET A 1 24.54 6.86 72.96
N GLY A 2 25.42 5.92 72.58
CA GLY A 2 25.36 4.48 72.90
C GLY A 2 25.44 3.62 71.64
N ARG A 3 26.65 3.30 71.13
CA ARG A 3 27.43 2.07 71.44
C ARG A 3 26.51 0.84 71.33
N GLY A 4 26.50 0.06 70.26
CA GLY A 4 27.64 -0.66 69.69
C GLY A 4 27.61 -2.08 70.24
N CYS A 5 27.24 -3.08 69.42
CA CYS A 5 27.69 -4.44 69.62
C CYS A 5 27.92 -5.13 68.27
N ASN A 6 29.15 -5.56 68.15
CA ASN A 6 29.84 -6.14 67.02
C ASN A 6 29.66 -7.66 67.09
N CYS A 7 29.23 -8.31 66.00
CA CYS A 7 29.44 -9.74 65.81
C CYS A 7 30.08 -9.94 64.43
N ILE A 8 31.35 -10.32 64.47
CA ILE A 8 32.21 -10.68 63.33
C ILE A 8 32.36 -12.20 63.30
N ARG A 9 32.50 -12.73 62.05
CA ARG A 9 32.96 -14.07 61.60
C ARG A 9 31.93 -15.20 61.67
N LEU A 10 31.82 -16.13 60.73
CA LEU A 10 32.67 -16.64 59.62
C LEU A 10 31.77 -16.81 58.37
N GLY A 11 32.17 -16.64 57.10
CA GLY A 11 33.32 -17.22 56.42
C GLY A 11 32.92 -18.46 55.60
N ILE A 12 32.36 -18.28 54.39
CA ILE A 12 32.30 -19.27 53.29
C ILE A 12 32.44 -18.43 52.00
N SER A 13 33.66 -18.15 51.51
CA SER A 13 34.40 -18.91 50.51
C SER A 13 33.56 -19.45 49.34
N GLY A 14 33.77 -18.87 48.16
CA GLY A 14 33.66 -19.61 46.91
C GLY A 14 32.63 -19.05 45.92
N GLY A 15 33.13 -18.60 44.77
CA GLY A 15 32.49 -18.96 43.51
C GLY A 15 31.89 -17.83 42.70
N SER A 16 32.72 -17.36 41.76
CA SER A 16 32.33 -17.02 40.39
C SER A 16 31.48 -15.80 40.11
N LEU A 17 32.13 -14.86 39.40
CA LEU A 17 31.53 -14.18 38.26
C LEU A 17 30.71 -15.17 37.42
N VAL A 18 29.44 -14.87 37.21
CA VAL A 18 28.75 -15.24 35.97
C VAL A 18 28.15 -13.96 35.41
N GLY A 19 28.73 -13.53 34.28
CA GLY A 19 28.13 -12.51 33.44
C GLY A 19 26.76 -12.98 32.98
N GLY A 20 25.74 -12.22 33.33
CA GLY A 20 24.44 -12.29 32.67
C GLY A 20 24.52 -11.57 31.33
N ILE A 21 25.09 -12.26 30.34
CA ILE A 21 24.69 -12.08 28.94
C ILE A 21 23.16 -12.16 28.91
N GLY A 22 22.50 -11.02 28.66
CA GLY A 22 21.08 -10.98 28.36
C GLY A 22 20.84 -11.67 27.02
N THR A 23 20.87 -13.00 27.03
CA THR A 23 20.50 -13.83 25.88
C THR A 23 19.02 -13.57 25.62
N GLY A 24 18.74 -12.96 24.47
CA GLY A 24 17.40 -12.67 23.98
C GLY A 24 16.60 -13.94 23.72
N VAL A 25 16.08 -14.53 24.78
CA VAL A 25 15.03 -15.54 24.69
C VAL A 25 13.73 -14.78 24.49
N LYS A 26 13.30 -14.65 23.24
CA LYS A 26 11.91 -14.31 22.94
C LYS A 26 11.04 -15.28 23.73
N THR A 27 10.02 -14.77 24.42
CA THR A 27 9.08 -15.64 25.11
C THR A 27 8.51 -16.66 24.11
N ALA A 28 8.12 -17.84 24.58
CA ALA A 28 7.59 -18.89 23.70
C ALA A 28 6.39 -18.38 22.86
N GLU A 29 5.65 -17.41 23.39
CA GLU A 29 4.55 -16.73 22.72
C GLU A 29 5.03 -15.78 21.60
N GLU A 30 6.06 -14.96 21.84
CA GLU A 30 6.66 -14.10 20.81
C GLU A 30 7.36 -14.91 19.70
N ALA A 31 7.98 -16.03 20.06
CA ALA A 31 8.56 -16.96 19.09
C ALA A 31 7.48 -17.64 18.25
N ALA A 32 6.35 -18.04 18.86
CA ALA A 32 5.20 -18.60 18.16
C ALA A 32 4.50 -17.56 17.26
N ALA A 33 4.39 -16.30 17.69
CA ALA A 33 3.87 -15.21 16.88
C ALA A 33 4.78 -14.94 15.67
N ALA A 34 6.10 -14.89 15.88
CA ALA A 34 7.07 -14.74 14.79
C ALA A 34 7.04 -15.91 13.79
N ALA A 35 6.88 -17.15 14.28
CA ALA A 35 6.76 -18.33 13.43
C ALA A 35 5.46 -18.33 12.62
N ARG A 36 4.34 -17.91 13.22
CA ARG A 36 3.06 -17.73 12.51
C ARG A 36 3.14 -16.63 11.44
N ALA A 37 3.81 -15.51 11.75
CA ALA A 37 4.05 -14.44 10.78
C ALA A 37 4.94 -14.91 9.61
N ALA A 38 5.99 -15.68 9.89
CA ALA A 38 6.86 -16.24 8.85
C ALA A 38 6.14 -17.28 7.97
N ALA A 39 5.29 -18.11 8.56
CA ALA A 39 4.45 -19.06 7.81
C ALA A 39 3.42 -18.34 6.92
N ALA A 40 2.80 -17.27 7.42
CA ALA A 40 1.91 -16.43 6.63
C ALA A 40 2.65 -15.73 5.48
N ALA A 41 3.88 -15.26 5.70
CA ALA A 41 4.72 -14.67 4.65
C ALA A 41 5.07 -15.69 3.55
N LYS A 42 5.43 -16.93 3.93
CA LYS A 42 5.72 -17.99 2.97
C LYS A 42 4.48 -18.46 2.20
N ALA A 43 3.33 -18.55 2.86
CA ALA A 43 2.07 -18.87 2.19
C ALA A 43 1.65 -17.77 1.23
N ALA A 44 1.87 -16.49 1.58
CA ALA A 44 1.66 -15.37 0.67
C ALA A 44 2.63 -15.41 -0.53
N GLU A 45 3.88 -15.83 -0.34
CA GLU A 45 4.86 -16.03 -1.42
C GLU A 45 4.44 -17.16 -2.38
N GLU A 46 3.98 -18.29 -1.84
CA GLU A 46 3.48 -19.41 -2.65
C GLU A 46 2.15 -19.07 -3.36
N ALA A 47 1.24 -18.34 -2.70
CA ALA A 47 0.01 -17.83 -3.32
C ALA A 47 0.31 -16.82 -4.44
N ASN A 48 1.28 -15.92 -4.24
CA ASN A 48 1.79 -15.03 -5.30
C ASN A 48 2.29 -15.81 -6.53
N LYS A 49 2.83 -17.02 -6.33
CA LYS A 49 3.31 -17.88 -7.42
C LYS A 49 2.19 -18.54 -8.22
N ALA A 50 1.00 -18.70 -7.64
CA ALA A 50 -0.17 -19.28 -8.30
C ALA A 50 -1.08 -18.23 -8.98
N ILE A 51 -0.93 -16.96 -8.61
CA ILE A 51 -1.75 -15.88 -9.16
C ILE A 51 -1.18 -15.46 -10.50
N ARG A 52 -2.02 -15.58 -11.53
CA ARG A 52 -1.72 -15.08 -12.86
C ARG A 52 -1.88 -13.57 -12.84
N ILE A 53 -0.80 -12.84 -13.11
CA ILE A 53 -0.80 -11.39 -13.26
C ILE A 53 -0.80 -11.07 -14.76
N GLY A 54 -1.76 -10.24 -15.18
CA GLY A 54 -1.85 -9.76 -16.56
C GLY A 54 -0.69 -8.83 -16.91
N GLU A 55 -0.27 -8.87 -18.16
CA GLU A 55 0.92 -8.16 -18.65
C GLU A 55 0.76 -6.63 -18.60
N ASN A 56 -0.46 -6.12 -18.68
CA ASN A 56 -0.76 -4.68 -18.73
C ASN A 56 -0.91 -4.02 -17.35
N VAL A 57 -0.77 -4.77 -16.26
CA VAL A 57 -1.00 -4.27 -14.90
C VAL A 57 -0.10 -3.08 -14.56
N GLU A 58 1.20 -3.18 -14.89
CA GLU A 58 2.18 -2.12 -14.60
C GLU A 58 1.94 -0.88 -15.47
N ASN A 59 1.59 -1.09 -16.74
CA ASN A 59 1.25 0.01 -17.64
C ASN A 59 0.01 0.77 -17.16
N HIS A 60 -1.07 0.08 -16.76
CA HIS A 60 -2.27 0.73 -16.21
C HIS A 60 -1.96 1.56 -14.95
N LEU A 61 -1.08 1.04 -14.11
CA LEU A 61 -0.67 1.69 -12.87
C LEU A 61 0.16 2.96 -13.13
N VAL A 62 1.08 2.92 -14.08
CA VAL A 62 2.01 4.04 -14.36
C VAL A 62 1.44 5.00 -15.38
N LYS A 63 1.03 4.51 -16.55
CA LYS A 63 0.67 5.31 -17.73
C LYS A 63 -0.81 5.63 -17.75
N VAL A 64 -1.12 6.83 -18.25
CA VAL A 64 -2.50 7.21 -18.58
C VAL A 64 -2.93 6.46 -19.83
N GLU A 65 -3.99 5.67 -19.70
CA GLU A 65 -4.54 4.86 -20.81
C GLU A 65 -5.68 5.58 -21.53
N GLY A 66 -6.29 6.58 -20.89
CA GLY A 66 -7.37 7.32 -21.51
C GLY A 66 -7.82 8.55 -20.74
N TYR A 67 -8.50 9.42 -21.47
CA TYR A 67 -9.19 10.58 -20.95
C TYR A 67 -10.57 10.69 -21.62
N SER A 68 -11.63 10.89 -20.84
CA SER A 68 -12.95 11.14 -21.39
C SER A 68 -13.78 12.06 -20.50
N GLN A 69 -14.74 12.76 -21.11
CA GLN A 69 -15.69 13.61 -20.39
C GLN A 69 -16.54 12.83 -19.36
N LYS A 70 -16.70 11.51 -19.53
CA LYS A 70 -17.54 10.66 -18.67
C LYS A 70 -16.77 10.06 -17.50
N TYR A 71 -15.55 9.59 -17.74
CA TYR A 71 -14.78 8.82 -16.75
C TYR A 71 -13.56 9.56 -16.21
N GLY A 72 -13.25 10.75 -16.72
CA GLY A 72 -12.03 11.47 -16.36
C GLY A 72 -10.80 10.76 -16.90
N VAL A 73 -9.74 10.68 -16.10
CA VAL A 73 -8.45 10.06 -16.42
C VAL A 73 -8.41 8.59 -15.97
N SER A 74 -8.23 7.69 -16.93
CA SER A 74 -8.11 6.23 -16.74
C SER A 74 -6.64 5.80 -16.73
N GLY A 75 -6.28 4.84 -15.87
CA GLY A 75 -4.87 4.49 -15.60
C GLY A 75 -4.11 5.67 -14.98
N GLY A 76 -2.79 5.69 -14.99
CA GLY A 76 -2.00 6.87 -14.62
C GLY A 76 -2.07 7.19 -13.13
N HIS A 77 -1.76 6.21 -12.29
CA HIS A 77 -1.65 6.38 -10.85
C HIS A 77 -0.27 6.89 -10.41
N ASN A 78 0.72 6.91 -11.31
CA ASN A 78 1.95 7.68 -11.10
C ASN A 78 1.62 9.18 -11.16
N LEU A 79 2.03 9.94 -10.13
CA LEU A 79 1.72 11.36 -9.97
C LEU A 79 2.21 12.20 -11.17
N ASP A 80 3.42 11.96 -11.67
CA ASP A 80 3.99 12.73 -12.78
C ASP A 80 3.21 12.49 -14.07
N GLU A 81 2.85 11.24 -14.37
CA GLU A 81 2.06 10.89 -15.55
C GLU A 81 0.64 11.46 -15.48
N PHE A 82 0.04 11.45 -14.29
CA PHE A 82 -1.24 12.11 -14.06
C PHE A 82 -1.15 13.62 -14.28
N MET A 83 -0.14 14.28 -13.69
CA MET A 83 0.04 15.73 -13.78
C MET A 83 0.37 16.20 -15.20
N LYS A 84 1.07 15.39 -16.01
CA LYS A 84 1.22 15.65 -17.45
C LYS A 84 -0.14 15.76 -18.14
N THR A 85 -1.02 14.78 -17.89
CA THR A 85 -2.38 14.80 -18.44
C THR A 85 -3.20 15.97 -17.90
N VAL A 86 -3.01 16.33 -16.63
CA VAL A 86 -3.67 17.51 -16.03
C VAL A 86 -3.33 18.77 -16.81
N ASN A 87 -2.05 18.98 -17.10
CA ASN A 87 -1.58 20.13 -17.87
C ASN A 87 -2.07 20.08 -19.32
N GLU A 88 -1.90 18.94 -20.00
CA GLU A 88 -2.30 18.77 -21.41
C GLU A 88 -3.79 18.95 -21.64
N LYS A 89 -4.63 18.54 -20.68
CA LYS A 89 -6.09 18.61 -20.76
C LYS A 89 -6.68 19.80 -20.02
N SER A 90 -5.86 20.68 -19.45
CA SER A 90 -6.31 21.82 -18.65
C SER A 90 -7.28 21.42 -17.52
N ILE A 91 -7.07 20.24 -16.92
CA ILE A 91 -7.85 19.73 -15.79
C ILE A 91 -7.63 20.62 -14.58
N LYS A 92 -8.71 20.86 -13.82
CA LYS A 92 -8.65 21.63 -12.58
C LYS A 92 -8.51 20.70 -11.40
N ILE A 93 -7.43 20.84 -10.65
CA ILE A 93 -7.29 20.23 -9.33
C ILE A 93 -8.16 21.01 -8.34
N VAL A 94 -8.99 20.29 -7.59
CA VAL A 94 -9.88 20.84 -6.57
C VAL A 94 -9.28 20.66 -5.19
N GLN A 95 -8.78 19.47 -4.90
CA GLN A 95 -8.21 19.13 -3.60
C GLN A 95 -7.21 18.00 -3.74
N GLU A 96 -6.17 18.05 -2.92
CA GLU A 96 -5.27 16.93 -2.67
C GLU A 96 -5.39 16.52 -1.21
N THR A 97 -5.52 15.23 -0.96
CA THR A 97 -5.62 14.66 0.38
C THR A 97 -4.55 13.58 0.53
N PRO A 98 -3.47 13.81 1.28
CA PRO A 98 -2.43 12.82 1.48
C PRO A 98 -2.97 11.62 2.26
N HIS A 99 -2.39 10.44 2.02
CA HIS A 99 -2.62 9.28 2.86
C HIS A 99 -2.04 9.53 4.24
N TYR A 100 -2.79 9.17 5.30
CA TYR A 100 -2.43 9.49 6.68
C TYR A 100 -1.09 8.85 7.11
N ASP A 101 -0.90 7.55 6.82
CA ASP A 101 0.28 6.80 7.29
C ASP A 101 1.35 6.48 6.22
N ILE A 102 1.07 6.71 4.93
CA ILE A 102 1.90 6.22 3.83
C ILE A 102 2.38 7.42 2.99
N PRO A 103 3.59 7.93 3.24
CA PRO A 103 4.15 9.05 2.50
C PRO A 103 4.20 8.77 1.00
N GLY A 104 3.96 9.81 0.21
CA GLY A 104 3.97 9.70 -1.25
C GLY A 104 2.69 9.13 -1.85
N ILE A 105 1.63 8.87 -1.08
CA ILE A 105 0.30 8.54 -1.59
C ILE A 105 -0.65 9.72 -1.34
N ALA A 106 -1.45 10.09 -2.34
CA ALA A 106 -2.49 11.10 -2.17
C ALA A 106 -3.72 10.80 -3.02
N GLN A 107 -4.90 11.20 -2.55
CA GLN A 107 -6.10 11.30 -3.37
C GLN A 107 -6.23 12.71 -3.93
N ILE A 108 -6.28 12.81 -5.24
CA ILE A 108 -6.57 14.05 -5.96
C ILE A 108 -8.05 14.04 -6.37
N GLU A 109 -8.75 15.09 -5.96
CA GLU A 109 -10.08 15.44 -6.45
C GLU A 109 -9.94 16.49 -7.55
N TYR A 110 -10.56 16.26 -8.70
CA TYR A 110 -10.38 17.11 -9.88
C TYR A 110 -11.64 17.22 -10.73
N GLN A 111 -11.68 18.25 -11.56
CA GLN A 111 -12.73 18.50 -12.54
C GLN A 111 -12.14 18.59 -13.95
N VAL A 112 -12.87 18.02 -14.91
CA VAL A 112 -12.51 18.10 -16.32
C VAL A 112 -13.17 19.31 -16.98
N PRO A 113 -12.54 19.97 -17.98
CA PRO A 113 -13.16 21.07 -18.70
C PRO A 113 -14.50 20.67 -19.35
N SER A 114 -15.45 21.58 -19.33
CA SER A 114 -16.70 21.45 -20.07
C SER A 114 -16.44 21.73 -21.55
N LEU A 115 -16.89 20.82 -22.40
CA LEU A 115 -16.79 20.95 -23.86
C LEU A 115 -18.16 21.31 -24.45
N ASP A 116 -18.16 22.12 -25.50
CA ASP A 116 -19.35 22.42 -26.30
C ASP A 116 -19.69 21.27 -27.27
N ARG A 117 -20.69 21.48 -28.14
CA ARG A 117 -21.09 20.49 -29.16
C ARG A 117 -20.03 20.25 -30.24
N ALA A 118 -19.08 21.19 -30.42
CA ALA A 118 -17.95 21.08 -31.32
C ALA A 118 -16.69 20.53 -30.62
N LEU A 119 -16.84 20.00 -29.40
CA LEU A 119 -15.77 19.47 -28.55
C LEU A 119 -14.70 20.51 -28.18
N GLN A 120 -15.06 21.79 -28.16
CA GLN A 120 -14.16 22.88 -27.75
C GLN A 120 -14.37 23.26 -26.28
N PRO A 121 -13.32 23.62 -25.53
CA PRO A 121 -13.46 24.10 -24.16
C PRO A 121 -14.34 25.35 -24.07
N THR A 122 -15.32 25.31 -23.17
CA THR A 122 -16.25 26.42 -22.91
C THR A 122 -15.67 27.50 -21.99
N GLY A 123 -14.51 27.24 -21.36
CA GLY A 123 -13.95 28.05 -20.27
C GLY A 123 -14.47 27.66 -18.88
N GLU A 124 -15.45 26.76 -18.81
CA GLU A 124 -16.00 26.21 -17.56
C GLU A 124 -15.52 24.78 -17.29
N TYR A 125 -15.83 24.26 -16.10
CA TYR A 125 -15.53 22.90 -15.66
C TYR A 125 -16.81 22.13 -15.38
N LYS A 126 -16.77 20.80 -15.58
CA LYS A 126 -17.90 19.94 -15.21
C LYS A 126 -18.07 19.93 -13.70
N ALA A 127 -19.33 19.92 -13.25
CA ALA A 127 -19.66 19.82 -11.82
C ALA A 127 -19.20 18.49 -11.19
N THR A 128 -19.05 17.43 -11.99
CA THR A 128 -18.55 16.13 -11.53
C THR A 128 -17.14 16.24 -10.97
N ILE A 129 -16.99 15.87 -9.69
CA ILE A 129 -15.69 15.71 -9.04
C ILE A 129 -15.23 14.27 -9.27
N PHE A 130 -14.14 14.12 -10.01
CA PHE A 130 -13.46 12.85 -10.19
C PHE A 130 -12.42 12.68 -9.08
N LYS A 131 -12.15 11.43 -8.71
CA LYS A 131 -11.18 11.09 -7.67
C LYS A 131 -10.14 10.15 -8.24
N LYS A 132 -8.88 10.40 -7.89
CA LYS A 132 -7.78 9.52 -8.28
C LYS A 132 -6.76 9.43 -7.17
N THR A 133 -6.43 8.21 -6.75
CA THR A 133 -5.32 7.98 -5.84
C THR A 133 -4.05 7.87 -6.67
N VAL A 134 -3.05 8.67 -6.35
CA VAL A 134 -1.76 8.72 -7.04
C VAL A 134 -0.62 8.45 -6.08
N TYR A 135 0.53 8.07 -6.63
CA TYR A 135 1.77 7.93 -5.89
C TYR A 135 2.91 8.75 -6.50
N ASP A 136 3.75 9.28 -5.62
CA ASP A 136 4.96 10.02 -6.00
C ASP A 136 6.10 9.02 -6.26
N SER A 137 6.57 8.98 -7.52
CA SER A 137 7.61 8.05 -7.96
C SER A 137 9.00 8.33 -7.37
N SER A 138 9.22 9.54 -6.86
CA SER A 138 10.46 9.92 -6.16
C SER A 138 10.54 9.34 -4.74
N ILE A 139 9.39 8.96 -4.16
CA ILE A 139 9.29 8.34 -2.83
C ILE A 139 9.03 6.84 -2.96
N ILE A 140 8.12 6.44 -3.85
CA ILE A 140 7.72 5.05 -4.09
C ILE A 140 7.92 4.74 -5.57
N SER A 141 8.92 3.94 -5.91
CA SER A 141 9.17 3.58 -7.31
C SER A 141 7.99 2.81 -7.93
N ASP A 142 7.84 2.90 -9.24
CA ASP A 142 6.81 2.18 -10.01
C ASP A 142 6.82 0.67 -9.71
N ALA A 143 8.01 0.07 -9.66
CA ALA A 143 8.20 -1.34 -9.33
C ALA A 143 7.72 -1.68 -7.91
N LYS A 144 7.96 -0.78 -6.94
CA LYS A 144 7.51 -0.97 -5.56
C LYS A 144 5.99 -0.87 -5.45
N MET A 145 5.38 0.07 -6.16
CA MET A 145 3.92 0.19 -6.20
C MET A 145 3.27 -1.04 -6.85
N ALA A 146 3.86 -1.56 -7.93
CA ALA A 146 3.40 -2.78 -8.58
C ALA A 146 3.56 -4.00 -7.66
N GLU A 147 4.66 -4.10 -6.90
CA GLU A 147 4.86 -5.14 -5.89
C GLU A 147 3.76 -5.11 -4.83
N TRP A 148 3.42 -3.94 -4.29
CA TRP A 148 2.35 -3.80 -3.30
C TRP A 148 0.98 -4.20 -3.86
N GLY A 149 0.67 -3.82 -5.10
CA GLY A 149 -0.57 -4.26 -5.75
C GLY A 149 -0.65 -5.77 -5.94
N LYS A 150 0.47 -6.43 -6.31
CA LYS A 150 0.56 -7.90 -6.40
C LYS A 150 0.38 -8.57 -5.04
N GLN A 151 1.00 -8.03 -3.99
CA GLN A 151 0.80 -8.49 -2.60
C GLN A 151 -0.66 -8.37 -2.17
N ALA A 152 -1.30 -7.23 -2.44
CA ALA A 152 -2.70 -7.00 -2.13
C ALA A 152 -3.62 -7.96 -2.89
N ALA A 153 -3.33 -8.22 -4.17
CA ALA A 153 -4.06 -9.23 -4.94
C ALA A 153 -3.95 -10.61 -4.28
N ALA A 154 -2.74 -11.02 -3.89
CA ALA A 154 -2.54 -12.32 -3.24
C ALA A 154 -3.23 -12.47 -1.90
N GLU A 155 -3.19 -11.42 -1.10
CA GLU A 155 -3.92 -11.39 0.16
C GLU A 155 -5.44 -11.45 -0.08
N ALA A 156 -5.98 -10.71 -1.06
CA ALA A 156 -7.40 -10.76 -1.41
C ALA A 156 -7.85 -12.17 -1.86
N MET A 157 -7.04 -12.84 -2.69
CA MET A 157 -7.33 -14.21 -3.16
C MET A 157 -7.35 -15.19 -1.99
N ASN A 158 -6.36 -15.11 -1.10
CA ASN A 158 -6.26 -15.99 0.06
C ASN A 158 -7.38 -15.73 1.09
N ALA A 159 -7.80 -14.47 1.25
CA ALA A 159 -8.91 -14.08 2.11
C ALA A 159 -10.30 -14.33 1.50
N GLY A 160 -10.38 -14.75 0.24
CA GLY A 160 -11.66 -14.91 -0.49
C GLY A 160 -12.39 -13.59 -0.73
N ARG A 161 -11.68 -12.45 -0.73
CA ARG A 161 -12.25 -11.11 -0.95
C ARG A 161 -12.39 -10.79 -2.42
N ILE A 162 -13.17 -11.61 -3.10
CA ILE A 162 -13.48 -11.52 -4.52
C ILE A 162 -15.01 -11.43 -4.67
N ASN A 163 -15.48 -10.40 -5.36
CA ASN A 163 -16.88 -10.19 -5.70
C ASN A 163 -17.03 -10.13 -7.23
N GLY A 164 -17.47 -11.24 -7.83
CA GLY A 164 -17.48 -11.40 -9.28
C GLY A 164 -16.06 -11.34 -9.84
N THR A 165 -15.77 -10.33 -10.66
CA THR A 165 -14.43 -10.07 -11.19
C THR A 165 -13.65 -9.04 -10.38
N THR A 166 -14.22 -8.43 -9.35
CA THR A 166 -13.55 -7.40 -8.55
C THR A 166 -12.95 -8.00 -7.30
N TRP A 167 -11.77 -7.55 -6.89
CA TRP A 167 -11.19 -7.91 -5.61
C TRP A 167 -10.72 -6.65 -4.87
N GLU A 168 -10.71 -6.75 -3.55
CA GLU A 168 -10.15 -5.74 -2.67
C GLU A 168 -9.11 -6.39 -1.77
N GLY A 169 -7.94 -5.79 -1.66
CA GLY A 169 -6.79 -6.35 -0.97
C GLY A 169 -5.98 -5.30 -0.23
N TYR A 170 -5.12 -5.74 0.69
CA TYR A 170 -4.18 -4.87 1.39
C TYR A 170 -2.75 -5.36 1.16
N ALA A 171 -1.87 -4.43 0.81
CA ALA A 171 -0.43 -4.68 0.85
C ALA A 171 0.05 -4.76 2.30
N GLN A 172 1.26 -5.29 2.52
CA GLN A 172 1.80 -5.47 3.89
C GLN A 172 1.98 -4.15 4.66
N ASN A 173 2.15 -3.03 3.97
CA ASN A 173 2.21 -1.69 4.54
C ASN A 173 0.83 -1.08 4.84
N GLY A 174 -0.26 -1.84 4.65
CA GLY A 174 -1.63 -1.40 4.88
C GLY A 174 -2.27 -0.63 3.72
N LEU A 175 -1.54 -0.37 2.62
CA LEU A 175 -2.13 0.29 1.46
C LEU A 175 -3.20 -0.58 0.82
N LYS A 176 -4.40 -0.05 0.66
CA LYS A 176 -5.52 -0.74 0.01
C LYS A 176 -5.42 -0.65 -1.50
N PHE A 177 -5.66 -1.77 -2.16
CA PHE A 177 -5.84 -1.86 -3.59
C PHE A 177 -7.23 -2.41 -3.94
N VAL A 178 -7.75 -1.92 -5.06
CA VAL A 178 -8.88 -2.52 -5.76
C VAL A 178 -8.38 -2.98 -7.12
N GLY A 179 -8.80 -4.15 -7.56
CA GLY A 179 -8.46 -4.64 -8.88
C GLY A 179 -9.53 -5.51 -9.49
N TYR A 180 -9.27 -5.89 -10.74
CA TYR A 180 -10.19 -6.68 -11.55
C TYR A 180 -9.51 -7.93 -12.09
N LEU A 181 -10.29 -8.98 -12.28
CA LEU A 181 -9.91 -10.24 -12.91
C LEU A 181 -10.39 -10.26 -14.37
N ASP A 182 -9.64 -10.96 -15.21
CA ASP A 182 -10.09 -11.35 -16.55
C ASP A 182 -11.01 -12.58 -16.51
N GLU A 183 -11.45 -13.01 -17.68
CA GLU A 183 -12.33 -14.18 -17.83
C GLU A 183 -11.67 -15.51 -17.42
N ASN A 184 -10.33 -15.54 -17.36
CA ASN A 184 -9.54 -16.69 -16.95
C ASN A 184 -9.20 -16.66 -15.45
N GLY A 185 -9.68 -15.66 -14.71
CA GLY A 185 -9.37 -15.45 -13.30
C GLY A 185 -7.97 -14.88 -13.03
N ALA A 186 -7.28 -14.35 -14.05
CA ALA A 186 -6.01 -13.65 -13.89
C ALA A 186 -6.24 -12.17 -13.52
N VAL A 187 -5.34 -11.57 -12.75
CA VAL A 187 -5.38 -10.16 -12.39
C VAL A 187 -5.19 -9.31 -13.64
N LYS A 188 -6.25 -8.65 -14.09
CA LYS A 188 -6.27 -7.81 -15.29
C LYS A 188 -5.59 -6.46 -15.05
N ASN A 189 -5.96 -5.79 -13.96
CA ASN A 189 -5.42 -4.50 -13.52
C ASN A 189 -5.78 -4.25 -12.04
N PHE A 190 -5.11 -3.28 -11.43
CA PHE A 190 -5.39 -2.80 -10.08
C PHE A 190 -4.93 -1.36 -9.91
N TYR A 191 -5.41 -0.73 -8.84
CA TYR A 191 -4.99 0.62 -8.45
C TYR A 191 -5.07 0.82 -6.95
N PRO A 192 -4.23 1.70 -6.38
CA PRO A 192 -4.31 2.05 -4.97
C PRO A 192 -5.58 2.86 -4.69
N THR A 193 -6.07 2.77 -3.46
CA THR A 193 -7.21 3.58 -2.97
C THR A 193 -6.88 4.13 -1.60
N LEU A 194 -7.25 5.39 -1.33
CA LEU A 194 -7.29 5.88 0.04
C LEU A 194 -8.41 5.14 0.78
N SER A 195 -8.04 4.33 1.78
CA SER A 195 -9.01 3.85 2.75
C SER A 195 -9.40 4.98 3.70
N LYS A 196 -10.68 5.05 4.04
CA LYS A 196 -11.17 5.89 5.15
C LYS A 196 -11.03 5.14 6.46
#